data_AF-A0A1D2RH08-F1
#
_entry.id   AF-A0A1D2RH08-F1
#
_cell.length_a   1.000
_cell.length_b   1.000
_cell.length_c   1.000
_cell.angle_alpha   90.00
_cell.angle_beta   90.00
_cell.angle_gamma   90.00
#
_symmetry.space_group_name_H-M   'P 1'
#
loop_
_entity.id
_entity.type
_entity.pdbx_description
1 polymer ?
#
loop_
_entity_poly.entity_id
_entity_poly.type
_entity_poly.pdbx_seq_one_letter_code
_entity_poly.pdbx_strand_id
1 'polypeptide(L)'
;MKETIELKGHIIDSLILPKVLDTIMDMEGQFEILKLDVGKTKKDTSHAVIAVDGSEELFDELEKLGALLPTKKVETKKAPKDNVLPDGFYGTTHHPTYVYLKGRWQKVKNLEMDCVIAIEGEKAVCKRQGLIKKGDEIVVGMGGVRVEAPQRSREPEDIFGFMSSEISPEKPVNAYIKDLAAEMKKIHGEKGFIIHVVGTAIAHTGADEALAELVRMGYVNALFTGNGFATMDIEKQLFGTTLGMDRKTGRILKRGYKSHLVAINEMWKAGGIKKAVEKGVLKGGVMYECVKNRVPFVVGGSLRDDGPLPDTITDVMAAQDEMRKYVQKAGMCMIYASMLHGIATGNMLPSRVKTVCIDINPYVVTRLQDRGTTQALGIVSDPAVILPRLVDELRKK
;
A
#
# COMPACT_ATOMS: atom_id res chain seq x y z
N MET A 1 26.21 -26.30 -8.75
CA MET A 1 26.65 -25.04 -9.38
C MET A 1 27.48 -24.32 -8.33
N LYS A 2 28.69 -23.89 -8.67
CA LYS A 2 29.62 -23.29 -7.71
C LYS A 2 29.65 -21.77 -7.85
N GLU A 3 29.19 -21.05 -6.85
CA GLU A 3 29.15 -19.58 -6.83
C GLU A 3 29.61 -19.00 -5.50
N THR A 4 29.98 -17.73 -5.49
CA THR A 4 30.43 -17.01 -4.29
C THR A 4 29.34 -16.05 -3.83
N ILE A 5 28.79 -16.29 -2.64
CA ILE A 5 27.83 -15.40 -2.01
C ILE A 5 28.51 -14.45 -1.02
N GLU A 6 27.98 -13.23 -0.88
CA GLU A 6 28.36 -12.28 0.15
C GLU A 6 27.20 -12.02 1.11
N LEU A 7 27.46 -12.01 2.41
CA LEU A 7 26.51 -11.60 3.45
C LEU A 7 27.01 -10.31 4.06
N LYS A 8 26.15 -9.29 4.16
CA LYS A 8 26.54 -7.99 4.74
C LYS A 8 25.44 -7.44 5.65
N GLY A 9 25.82 -7.07 6.87
CA GLY A 9 24.88 -6.54 7.88
C GLY A 9 25.18 -7.09 9.27
N HIS A 10 24.19 -7.12 10.16
CA HIS A 10 24.35 -7.76 11.49
C HIS A 10 24.18 -9.28 11.40
N ILE A 11 24.93 -9.92 10.50
CA ILE A 11 24.69 -11.30 10.05
C ILE A 11 24.88 -12.34 11.16
N ILE A 12 25.60 -11.98 12.24
CA ILE A 12 25.77 -12.82 13.43
C ILE A 12 24.61 -12.59 14.42
N ASP A 13 24.38 -11.35 14.85
CA ASP A 13 23.35 -11.03 15.86
C ASP A 13 21.93 -11.39 15.41
N SER A 14 21.66 -11.28 14.11
CA SER A 14 20.36 -11.64 13.52
C SER A 14 20.24 -13.12 13.13
N LEU A 15 21.26 -13.92 13.44
CA LEU A 15 21.36 -15.34 13.10
C LEU A 15 21.21 -15.64 11.60
N ILE A 16 21.45 -14.66 10.73
CA ILE A 16 21.40 -14.85 9.27
C ILE A 16 22.49 -15.82 8.83
N LEU A 17 23.73 -15.62 9.29
CA LEU A 17 24.86 -16.48 8.93
C LEU A 17 24.61 -17.95 9.32
N PRO A 18 24.24 -18.28 10.56
CA PRO A 18 23.85 -19.65 10.93
C PRO A 18 22.75 -20.23 10.04
N LYS A 19 21.64 -19.48 9.83
CA LYS A 19 20.53 -19.94 8.99
C LYS A 19 20.95 -20.23 7.55
N VAL A 20 21.82 -19.39 6.99
CA VAL A 20 22.35 -19.57 5.64
C VAL A 20 23.16 -20.86 5.56
N LEU A 21 24.04 -21.11 6.53
CA LEU A 21 24.85 -22.34 6.56
C LEU A 21 23.98 -23.60 6.77
N ASP A 22 23.01 -23.53 7.68
CA ASP A 22 22.06 -24.62 7.93
C ASP A 22 21.27 -24.95 6.67
N THR A 23 20.74 -23.93 5.97
CA THR A 23 20.00 -24.11 4.71
C THR A 23 20.85 -24.77 3.63
N ILE A 24 22.14 -24.41 3.52
CA ILE A 24 23.05 -25.06 2.58
C ILE A 24 23.18 -26.55 2.89
N MET A 25 23.35 -26.91 4.17
CA MET A 25 23.51 -28.31 4.58
C MET A 25 22.20 -29.10 4.42
N ASP A 26 21.06 -28.51 4.78
CA ASP A 26 19.74 -29.13 4.71
C ASP A 26 19.33 -29.45 3.26
N MET A 27 19.80 -28.65 2.29
CA MET A 27 19.59 -28.87 0.86
C MET A 27 20.75 -29.60 0.18
N GLU A 28 21.57 -30.33 0.94
CA GLU A 28 22.69 -31.15 0.46
C GLU A 28 23.77 -30.38 -0.32
N GLY A 29 23.87 -29.07 -0.11
CA GLY A 29 24.92 -28.22 -0.67
C GLY A 29 26.22 -28.26 0.12
N GLN A 30 27.31 -27.80 -0.49
CA GLN A 30 28.61 -27.62 0.15
C GLN A 30 28.96 -26.14 0.23
N PHE A 31 29.69 -25.74 1.28
CA PHE A 31 30.17 -24.37 1.40
C PHE A 31 31.60 -24.28 1.94
N GLU A 32 32.25 -23.17 1.62
CA GLU A 32 33.56 -22.77 2.10
C GLU A 32 33.53 -21.27 2.43
N ILE A 33 33.76 -20.91 3.69
CA ILE A 33 33.82 -19.50 4.10
C ILE A 33 35.18 -18.95 3.66
N LEU A 34 35.19 -18.11 2.63
CA LEU A 34 36.40 -17.50 2.07
C LEU A 34 36.88 -16.32 2.92
N LYS A 35 35.94 -15.55 3.48
CA LYS A 35 36.25 -14.38 4.31
C LYS A 35 35.16 -14.13 5.33
N LEU A 36 35.54 -13.75 6.55
CA LEU A 36 34.61 -13.30 7.59
C LEU A 36 35.22 -12.13 8.36
N ASP A 37 34.63 -10.95 8.18
CA ASP A 37 34.95 -9.72 8.90
C ASP A 37 33.84 -9.46 9.95
N VAL A 38 34.19 -9.51 11.23
CA VAL A 38 33.23 -9.35 12.33
C VAL A 38 33.27 -7.92 12.89
N GLY A 39 32.10 -7.28 12.97
CA GLY A 39 31.93 -5.98 13.61
C GLY A 39 32.34 -6.01 15.09
N LYS A 40 32.98 -4.94 15.58
CA LYS A 40 33.55 -4.91 16.95
C LYS A 40 32.52 -4.52 18.02
N THR A 41 31.46 -3.84 17.63
CA THR A 41 30.38 -3.38 18.50
C THR A 41 29.01 -3.85 17.99
N LYS A 42 27.98 -3.82 18.86
CA LYS A 42 26.59 -4.20 18.50
C LYS A 42 25.97 -3.38 17.36
N LYS A 43 26.58 -2.24 17.00
CA LYS A 43 26.12 -1.37 15.89
C LYS A 43 26.92 -1.56 14.61
N ASP A 44 28.05 -2.27 14.68
CA ASP A 44 28.89 -2.49 13.50
C ASP A 44 28.31 -3.61 12.64
N THR A 45 28.41 -3.45 11.33
CA THR A 45 28.03 -4.51 10.38
C THR A 45 29.18 -5.50 10.21
N SER A 46 28.86 -6.78 10.20
CA SER A 46 29.73 -7.88 9.81
C SER A 46 29.56 -8.21 8.32
N HIS A 47 30.59 -8.81 7.72
CA HIS A 47 30.63 -9.16 6.31
C HIS A 47 31.23 -10.55 6.14
N ALA A 48 30.57 -11.42 5.39
CA ALA A 48 31.07 -12.75 5.07
C ALA A 48 31.06 -12.99 3.56
N VAL A 49 32.06 -13.68 3.04
CA VAL A 49 32.13 -14.16 1.66
C VAL A 49 32.25 -15.68 1.71
N ILE A 50 31.33 -16.38 1.06
CA ILE A 50 31.18 -17.84 1.15
C ILE A 50 31.09 -18.41 -0.26
N ALA A 51 31.97 -19.33 -0.63
CA ALA A 51 31.78 -20.14 -1.83
C ALA A 51 30.79 -21.26 -1.52
N VAL A 52 29.79 -21.44 -2.36
CA VAL A 52 28.72 -22.45 -2.20
C VAL A 52 28.65 -23.27 -3.47
N ASP A 53 28.50 -24.59 -3.34
CA ASP A 53 28.17 -25.50 -4.44
C ASP A 53 26.85 -26.21 -4.14
N GLY A 54 25.85 -26.04 -5.02
CA GLY A 54 24.56 -26.70 -4.88
C GLY A 54 23.60 -26.47 -6.06
N SER A 55 22.33 -26.82 -5.90
CA SER A 55 21.30 -26.65 -6.95
C SER A 55 20.91 -25.18 -7.14
N GLU A 56 20.18 -24.88 -8.21
CA GLU A 56 19.62 -23.53 -8.44
C GLU A 56 18.62 -23.16 -7.33
N GLU A 57 17.78 -24.10 -6.89
CA GLU A 57 16.80 -23.85 -5.81
C GLU A 57 17.47 -23.51 -4.47
N LEU A 58 18.68 -24.03 -4.21
CA LEU A 58 19.45 -23.64 -3.03
C LEU A 58 19.81 -22.16 -3.10
N PHE A 59 20.33 -21.68 -4.23
CA PHE A 59 20.70 -20.26 -4.37
C PHE A 59 19.49 -19.34 -4.24
N ASP A 60 18.32 -19.77 -4.71
CA ASP A 60 17.05 -19.08 -4.55
C ASP A 60 16.67 -18.91 -3.06
N GLU A 61 16.86 -19.94 -2.24
CA GLU A 61 16.64 -19.87 -0.78
C GLU A 61 17.69 -19.01 -0.08
N LEU A 62 18.96 -19.08 -0.49
CA LEU A 62 20.02 -18.26 0.09
C LEU A 62 19.79 -16.77 -0.16
N GLU A 63 19.30 -16.40 -1.35
CA GLU A 63 18.94 -15.02 -1.67
C GLU A 63 17.80 -14.51 -0.79
N LYS A 64 16.79 -15.35 -0.48
CA LYS A 64 15.71 -15.00 0.48
C LYS A 64 16.23 -14.76 1.89
N LEU A 65 17.31 -15.43 2.28
CA LEU A 65 17.99 -15.23 3.57
C LEU A 65 18.92 -14.02 3.57
N GLY A 66 19.08 -13.32 2.45
CA GLY A 66 19.87 -12.09 2.33
C GLY A 66 21.29 -12.28 1.82
N ALA A 67 21.60 -13.44 1.20
CA ALA A 67 22.86 -13.68 0.51
C ALA A 67 22.92 -12.90 -0.83
N LEU A 68 24.04 -12.23 -1.08
CA LEU A 68 24.34 -11.51 -2.32
C LEU A 68 25.15 -12.42 -3.24
N LEU A 69 24.55 -12.91 -4.32
CA LEU A 69 25.21 -13.76 -5.32
C LEU A 69 26.21 -12.96 -6.19
N PRO A 70 27.18 -13.62 -6.87
CA PRO A 70 28.05 -12.96 -7.83
C PRO A 70 27.21 -12.22 -8.87
N THR A 71 27.64 -11.03 -9.26
CA THR A 71 26.80 -10.13 -10.04
C THR A 71 26.57 -10.67 -11.47
N LYS A 72 25.52 -11.46 -11.66
CA LYS A 72 25.06 -11.91 -12.98
C LYS A 72 24.42 -10.72 -13.71
N LYS A 73 24.63 -10.64 -15.03
CA LYS A 73 23.83 -9.74 -15.87
C LYS A 73 22.38 -10.21 -15.82
N VAL A 74 21.46 -9.26 -15.75
CA VAL A 74 20.04 -9.60 -15.83
C VAL A 74 19.74 -10.27 -17.17
N GLU A 75 19.04 -11.39 -17.13
CA GLU A 75 18.56 -12.07 -18.32
C GLU A 75 17.19 -11.54 -18.72
N THR A 76 16.96 -11.40 -20.02
CA THR A 76 15.70 -10.92 -20.57
C THR A 76 15.26 -11.77 -21.75
N LYS A 77 13.95 -12.04 -21.85
CA LYS A 77 13.32 -12.65 -23.02
C LYS A 77 12.27 -11.71 -23.59
N LYS A 78 12.06 -11.77 -24.90
CA LYS A 78 11.02 -10.98 -25.57
C LYS A 78 9.64 -11.56 -25.31
N ALA A 79 8.68 -10.69 -25.00
CA ALA A 79 7.28 -11.07 -24.90
C ALA A 79 6.77 -11.63 -26.24
N PRO A 80 6.20 -12.85 -26.28
CA PRO A 80 5.81 -13.50 -27.53
C PRO A 80 4.60 -12.84 -28.21
N LYS A 81 3.69 -12.24 -27.44
CA LYS A 81 2.46 -11.58 -27.88
C LYS A 81 2.08 -10.47 -26.90
N ASP A 82 1.17 -9.59 -27.31
CA ASP A 82 0.54 -8.63 -26.39
C ASP A 82 -0.09 -9.36 -25.20
N ASN A 83 0.14 -8.84 -24.00
CA ASN A 83 -0.33 -9.38 -22.71
C ASN A 83 0.18 -10.78 -22.33
N VAL A 84 1.13 -11.36 -23.08
CA VAL A 84 1.72 -12.67 -22.81
C VAL A 84 3.17 -12.49 -22.37
N LEU A 85 3.49 -13.04 -21.19
CA LEU A 85 4.84 -13.02 -20.62
C LEU A 85 5.67 -14.20 -21.17
N PRO A 86 7.00 -14.07 -21.30
CA PRO A 86 7.86 -15.21 -21.61
C PRO A 86 7.93 -16.18 -20.41
N ASP A 87 8.18 -17.46 -20.69
CA ASP A 87 8.38 -18.47 -19.64
C ASP A 87 9.58 -18.12 -18.75
N GLY A 88 9.40 -18.31 -17.44
CA GLY A 88 10.41 -17.98 -16.43
C GLY A 88 10.51 -16.49 -16.09
N PHE A 89 9.49 -15.68 -16.40
CA PHE A 89 9.47 -14.26 -16.03
C PHE A 89 9.63 -14.05 -14.52
N TYR A 90 10.30 -12.97 -14.16
CA TYR A 90 10.40 -12.54 -12.76
C TYR A 90 9.14 -11.79 -12.33
N GLY A 91 8.46 -12.28 -11.30
CA GLY A 91 7.34 -11.61 -10.65
C GLY A 91 7.81 -10.60 -9.60
N THR A 92 7.35 -9.36 -9.67
CA THR A 92 7.78 -8.31 -8.74
C THR A 92 7.15 -8.46 -7.36
N THR A 93 7.95 -8.15 -6.33
CA THR A 93 7.43 -7.78 -5.02
C THR A 93 7.16 -6.27 -4.98
N HIS A 94 6.63 -5.78 -3.86
CA HIS A 94 6.47 -4.37 -3.57
C HIS A 94 7.71 -3.73 -2.89
N HIS A 95 8.78 -4.51 -2.65
CA HIS A 95 10.02 -4.07 -2.01
C HIS A 95 11.01 -3.47 -3.01
N PRO A 96 11.72 -2.37 -2.69
CA PRO A 96 12.69 -1.74 -3.59
C PRO A 96 13.58 -2.77 -4.31
N THR A 97 13.44 -2.86 -5.63
CA THR A 97 14.11 -3.85 -6.46
C THR A 97 15.09 -3.15 -7.41
N TYR A 98 16.23 -3.80 -7.64
CA TYR A 98 17.29 -3.34 -8.53
C TYR A 98 17.61 -4.44 -9.53
N VAL A 99 18.01 -4.06 -10.74
CA VAL A 99 18.50 -5.00 -11.76
C VAL A 99 19.90 -4.61 -12.20
N TYR A 100 20.75 -5.59 -12.44
CA TYR A 100 22.11 -5.40 -12.90
C TYR A 100 22.14 -5.34 -14.42
N LEU A 101 22.13 -4.12 -14.94
CA LEU A 101 22.03 -3.83 -16.37
C LEU A 101 23.17 -2.89 -16.77
N LYS A 102 23.96 -3.29 -17.78
CA LYS A 102 25.14 -2.57 -18.30
C LYS A 102 26.23 -2.31 -17.24
N GLY A 103 26.53 -3.30 -16.41
CA GLY A 103 27.63 -3.22 -15.44
C GLY A 103 27.32 -2.36 -14.20
N ARG A 104 26.05 -2.01 -13.97
CA ARG A 104 25.61 -1.27 -12.77
C ARG A 104 24.25 -1.75 -12.30
N TRP A 105 24.02 -1.62 -11.00
CA TRP A 105 22.70 -1.80 -10.39
C TRP A 105 21.81 -0.60 -10.71
N GLN A 106 20.65 -0.85 -11.29
CA GLN A 106 19.66 0.15 -11.64
C GLN A 106 18.38 -0.11 -10.88
N LYS A 107 17.86 0.91 -10.20
CA LYS A 107 16.59 0.81 -9.46
C LYS A 107 15.42 0.67 -10.41
N VAL A 108 14.57 -0.32 -10.18
CA VAL A 108 13.33 -0.52 -10.93
C VAL A 108 12.36 0.62 -10.61
N LYS A 109 11.80 1.25 -11.63
CA LYS A 109 10.85 2.36 -11.49
C LYS A 109 9.42 1.83 -11.33
N ASN A 110 8.59 2.62 -10.65
CA ASN A 110 7.14 2.39 -10.47
C ASN A 110 6.80 1.02 -9.90
N LEU A 111 7.64 0.53 -8.98
CA LEU A 111 7.48 -0.80 -8.42
C LEU A 111 6.14 -0.94 -7.70
N GLU A 112 5.45 -2.04 -8.00
CA GLU A 112 4.26 -2.57 -7.35
C GLU A 112 4.35 -4.11 -7.39
N MET A 113 3.61 -4.81 -6.52
CA MET A 113 3.58 -6.27 -6.53
C MET A 113 2.81 -6.82 -7.74
N ASP A 114 2.93 -8.12 -7.97
CA ASP A 114 2.18 -8.86 -9.00
C ASP A 114 2.34 -8.30 -10.42
N CYS A 115 3.52 -7.76 -10.72
CA CYS A 115 3.90 -7.22 -12.02
C CYS A 115 5.19 -7.88 -12.54
N VAL A 116 5.69 -7.39 -13.67
CA VAL A 116 6.97 -7.80 -14.24
C VAL A 116 7.91 -6.62 -14.42
N ILE A 117 9.20 -6.91 -14.62
CA ILE A 117 10.20 -5.89 -14.94
C ILE A 117 10.43 -5.93 -16.46
N ALA A 118 10.09 -4.83 -17.13
CA ALA A 118 10.42 -4.60 -18.53
C ALA A 118 11.67 -3.70 -18.65
N ILE A 119 12.53 -4.00 -19.63
CA ILE A 119 13.68 -3.17 -19.99
C ILE A 119 13.28 -2.26 -21.15
N GLU A 120 13.04 -0.99 -20.85
CA GLU A 120 12.69 0.04 -21.83
C GLU A 120 13.93 0.89 -22.13
N GLY A 121 14.62 0.54 -23.23
CA GLY A 121 15.88 1.14 -23.62
C GLY A 121 17.00 0.81 -22.62
N GLU A 122 17.30 1.73 -21.71
CA GLU A 122 18.31 1.52 -20.65
C GLU A 122 17.72 1.48 -19.25
N LYS A 123 16.39 1.52 -19.10
CA LYS A 123 15.71 1.66 -17.82
C LYS A 123 14.91 0.40 -17.50
N ALA A 124 14.99 -0.04 -16.25
CA ALA A 124 14.12 -1.08 -15.72
C ALA A 124 12.84 -0.45 -15.17
N VAL A 125 11.70 -0.92 -15.65
CA VAL A 125 10.38 -0.38 -15.32
C VAL A 125 9.45 -1.51 -14.93
N CYS A 126 8.77 -1.36 -13.81
CA CYS A 126 7.70 -2.26 -13.41
C CYS A 126 6.47 -2.04 -14.30
N LYS A 127 5.93 -3.13 -14.86
CA LYS A 127 4.83 -3.08 -15.82
C LYS A 127 3.85 -4.22 -15.55
N ARG A 128 2.56 -3.88 -15.56
CA ARG A 128 1.48 -4.87 -15.44
C ARG A 128 1.42 -5.73 -16.68
N GLN A 129 1.06 -7.01 -16.51
CA GLN A 129 0.94 -7.95 -17.62
C GLN A 129 0.02 -7.43 -18.74
N GLY A 130 -1.12 -6.81 -18.39
CA GLY A 130 -2.08 -6.27 -19.38
C GLY A 130 -1.58 -5.06 -20.18
N LEU A 131 -0.38 -4.56 -19.91
CA LEU A 131 0.24 -3.47 -20.68
C LEU A 131 1.41 -3.96 -21.56
N ILE A 132 1.79 -5.24 -21.43
CA ILE A 132 2.92 -5.80 -22.17
C ILE A 132 2.61 -5.87 -23.66
N LYS A 133 3.57 -5.44 -24.47
CA LYS A 133 3.49 -5.51 -25.93
C LYS A 133 4.41 -6.59 -26.46
N LYS A 134 4.02 -7.19 -27.58
CA LYS A 134 4.88 -8.15 -28.30
C LYS A 134 6.25 -7.52 -28.54
N GLY A 135 7.30 -8.24 -28.15
CA GLY A 135 8.68 -7.81 -28.32
C GLY A 135 9.27 -7.01 -27.15
N ASP A 136 8.47 -6.62 -26.15
CA ASP A 136 8.99 -6.03 -24.90
C ASP A 136 10.03 -6.98 -24.28
N GLU A 137 11.18 -6.46 -23.85
CA GLU A 137 12.20 -7.26 -23.17
C GLU A 137 11.85 -7.38 -21.68
N ILE A 138 11.49 -8.58 -21.25
CA ILE A 138 11.04 -8.87 -19.89
C ILE A 138 12.12 -9.65 -19.15
N VAL A 139 12.41 -9.26 -17.91
CA VAL A 139 13.35 -9.96 -17.04
C VAL A 139 12.86 -11.37 -16.74
N VAL A 140 13.77 -12.35 -16.85
CA VAL A 140 13.53 -13.77 -16.54
C VAL A 140 14.57 -14.28 -15.56
N GLY A 141 14.18 -15.29 -14.77
CA GLY A 141 15.00 -15.83 -13.69
C GLY A 141 15.28 -14.81 -12.58
N MET A 142 16.21 -15.15 -11.68
CA MET A 142 16.61 -14.27 -10.57
C MET A 142 18.02 -13.69 -10.73
N GLY A 143 18.78 -14.17 -11.71
CA GLY A 143 20.11 -13.67 -12.02
C GLY A 143 20.11 -12.16 -12.27
N GLY A 144 20.92 -11.41 -11.50
CA GLY A 144 21.05 -9.97 -11.67
C GLY A 144 19.84 -9.17 -11.19
N VAL A 145 18.97 -9.73 -10.37
CA VAL A 145 17.93 -9.01 -9.63
C VAL A 145 18.39 -8.89 -8.17
N ARG A 146 18.02 -7.79 -7.49
CA ARG A 146 18.30 -7.60 -6.06
C ARG A 146 17.12 -6.93 -5.40
N VAL A 147 16.58 -7.54 -4.36
CA VAL A 147 15.46 -7.01 -3.58
C VAL A 147 15.96 -6.50 -2.23
N GLU A 148 15.72 -5.23 -1.93
CA GLU A 148 15.99 -4.65 -0.61
C GLU A 148 14.73 -4.75 0.26
N ALA A 149 14.62 -5.86 0.99
CA ALA A 149 13.54 -6.03 1.98
C ALA A 149 13.74 -5.08 3.18
N PRO A 150 12.65 -4.59 3.81
CA PRO A 150 12.75 -3.81 5.04
C PRO A 150 13.44 -4.59 6.15
N GLN A 151 14.24 -3.91 6.97
CA GLN A 151 14.80 -4.54 8.17
C GLN A 151 13.65 -4.95 9.11
N ARG A 152 13.61 -6.23 9.51
CA ARG A 152 12.67 -6.71 10.53
C ARG A 152 12.96 -6.03 11.88
N SER A 153 11.92 -5.81 12.68
CA SER A 153 12.08 -5.31 14.05
C SER A 153 12.97 -6.26 14.83
N ARG A 154 13.85 -5.68 15.65
CA ARG A 154 14.87 -6.39 16.45
C ARG A 154 14.42 -6.57 17.91
N GLU A 155 13.15 -6.31 18.20
CA GLU A 155 12.62 -6.55 19.54
C GLU A 155 12.65 -8.07 19.81
N PRO A 156 13.23 -8.51 20.93
CA PRO A 156 13.27 -9.92 21.26
C PRO A 156 11.83 -10.42 21.43
N GLU A 157 11.42 -11.36 20.59
CA GLU A 157 10.23 -12.17 20.87
C GLU A 157 10.57 -13.02 22.10
N ASP A 158 9.98 -12.68 23.25
CA ASP A 158 10.10 -13.51 24.45
C ASP A 158 9.55 -14.91 24.15
N ILE A 159 10.19 -15.93 24.74
CA ILE A 159 9.82 -17.36 24.57
C ILE A 159 8.35 -17.60 24.94
N PHE A 160 7.78 -16.75 25.80
CA PHE A 160 6.37 -16.76 26.17
C PHE A 160 5.82 -15.34 26.26
N GLY A 161 4.70 -15.07 25.61
CA GLY A 161 4.01 -13.78 25.67
C GLY A 161 2.52 -13.90 25.36
N PHE A 162 1.72 -13.05 26.00
CA PHE A 162 0.30 -12.84 25.67
C PHE A 162 0.14 -11.63 24.75
N MET A 163 -0.95 -11.55 23.99
CA MET A 163 -1.28 -10.40 23.13
C MET A 163 -0.28 -10.14 21.99
N SER A 164 0.46 -11.16 21.57
CA SER A 164 1.44 -11.09 20.47
C SER A 164 0.80 -11.05 19.08
N SER A 165 -0.50 -11.34 18.96
CA SER A 165 -1.18 -11.29 17.66
C SER A 165 -1.12 -9.89 17.06
N GLU A 166 -0.82 -9.77 15.77
CA GLU A 166 -0.72 -8.45 15.11
C GLU A 166 -2.09 -7.76 15.03
N ILE A 167 -3.15 -8.52 14.74
CA ILE A 167 -4.52 -8.04 14.63
C ILE A 167 -5.34 -8.57 15.81
N SER A 168 -5.86 -7.66 16.63
CA SER A 168 -6.83 -7.98 17.67
C SER A 168 -7.69 -6.75 18.04
N PRO A 169 -9.00 -6.93 18.28
CA PRO A 169 -9.86 -5.88 18.81
C PRO A 169 -9.56 -5.54 20.28
N GLU A 170 -8.78 -6.38 20.98
CA GLU A 170 -8.47 -6.23 22.41
C GLU A 170 -7.21 -5.39 22.67
N LYS A 171 -6.69 -4.71 21.64
CA LYS A 171 -5.52 -3.84 21.75
C LYS A 171 -5.91 -2.41 22.16
N PRO A 172 -5.04 -1.68 22.88
CA PRO A 172 -5.35 -0.35 23.40
C PRO A 172 -5.37 0.70 22.27
N VAL A 173 -6.52 0.87 21.61
CA VAL A 173 -6.72 1.79 20.47
C VAL A 173 -6.25 3.21 20.77
N ASN A 174 -6.42 3.70 21.99
CA ASN A 174 -5.98 5.05 22.39
C ASN A 174 -4.46 5.27 22.30
N ALA A 175 -3.65 4.22 22.54
CA ALA A 175 -2.20 4.31 22.38
C ALA A 175 -1.86 4.51 20.90
N TYR A 176 -2.46 3.70 20.01
CA TYR A 176 -2.26 3.82 18.57
C TYR A 176 -2.69 5.17 18.00
N ILE A 177 -3.73 5.81 18.55
CA ILE A 177 -4.14 7.15 18.08
C ILE A 177 -3.04 8.18 18.31
N LYS A 178 -2.32 8.12 19.44
CA LYS A 178 -1.22 9.06 19.73
C LYS A 178 -0.04 8.85 18.79
N ASP A 179 0.35 7.60 18.59
CA ASP A 179 1.44 7.24 17.69
C ASP A 179 1.10 7.62 16.24
N LEU A 180 -0.14 7.37 15.84
CA LEU A 180 -0.66 7.73 14.53
C LEU A 180 -0.65 9.25 14.31
N ALA A 181 -1.09 10.02 15.30
CA ALA A 181 -1.06 11.48 15.23
C ALA A 181 0.37 12.02 15.13
N ALA A 182 1.30 11.48 15.94
CA ALA A 182 2.71 11.86 15.90
C ALA A 182 3.34 11.55 14.53
N GLU A 183 3.04 10.39 13.96
CA GLU A 183 3.54 10.00 12.64
C GLU A 183 2.95 10.88 11.53
N MET A 184 1.65 11.15 11.55
CA MET A 184 1.01 12.06 10.59
C MET A 184 1.59 13.48 10.67
N LYS A 185 1.84 14.00 11.89
CA LYS A 185 2.52 15.30 12.09
C LYS A 185 3.92 15.29 11.49
N LYS A 186 4.70 14.23 11.72
CA LYS A 186 6.04 14.09 11.18
C LYS A 186 6.02 14.13 9.65
N ILE A 187 5.22 13.27 9.02
CA ILE A 187 5.12 13.19 7.57
C ILE A 187 4.64 14.51 6.97
N HIS A 188 3.64 15.14 7.59
CA HIS A 188 3.14 16.45 7.16
C HIS A 188 4.23 17.54 7.27
N GLY A 189 4.98 17.58 8.37
CA GLY A 189 6.09 18.52 8.57
C GLY A 189 7.24 18.34 7.57
N GLU A 190 7.47 17.11 7.11
CA GLU A 190 8.43 16.77 6.05
C GLU A 190 7.86 17.02 4.63
N LYS A 191 6.65 17.59 4.51
CA LYS A 191 5.89 17.75 3.25
C LYS A 191 5.65 16.43 2.52
N GLY A 192 5.58 15.34 3.27
CA GLY A 192 5.22 14.02 2.78
C GLY A 192 3.75 13.96 2.36
N PHE A 193 3.43 12.90 1.62
CA PHE A 193 2.13 12.73 0.98
C PHE A 193 1.32 11.65 1.71
N ILE A 194 0.13 12.00 2.22
CA ILE A 194 -0.77 11.10 2.94
C ILE A 194 -2.01 10.83 2.09
N ILE A 195 -2.22 9.56 1.74
CA ILE A 195 -3.40 9.08 1.01
C ILE A 195 -4.44 8.58 1.99
N HIS A 196 -5.71 8.88 1.73
CA HIS A 196 -6.84 8.36 2.50
C HIS A 196 -7.77 7.57 1.58
N VAL A 197 -8.00 6.30 1.89
CA VAL A 197 -8.91 5.38 1.18
C VAL A 197 -10.16 5.21 2.02
N VAL A 198 -11.31 5.60 1.47
CA VAL A 198 -12.51 5.88 2.27
C VAL A 198 -13.68 5.05 1.78
N GLY A 199 -14.27 4.25 2.66
CA GLY A 199 -15.46 3.45 2.38
C GLY A 199 -16.76 4.16 2.79
N THR A 200 -17.89 3.67 2.29
CA THR A 200 -19.21 4.27 2.50
C THR A 200 -19.61 4.40 3.98
N ALA A 201 -19.14 3.47 4.83
CA ALA A 201 -19.46 3.48 6.26
C ALA A 201 -19.07 4.79 6.95
N ILE A 202 -18.04 5.48 6.47
CA ILE A 202 -17.59 6.77 7.01
C ILE A 202 -18.69 7.84 6.95
N ALA A 203 -19.49 7.84 5.88
CA ALA A 203 -20.63 8.76 5.79
C ALA A 203 -21.78 8.34 6.73
N HIS A 204 -22.03 7.03 6.87
CA HIS A 204 -23.11 6.49 7.69
C HIS A 204 -22.89 6.69 9.19
N THR A 205 -21.64 6.52 9.65
CA THR A 205 -21.30 6.59 11.08
C THR A 205 -21.02 8.01 11.57
N GLY A 206 -20.97 9.00 10.68
CA GLY A 206 -20.64 10.39 11.04
C GLY A 206 -19.15 10.71 11.07
N ALA A 207 -18.30 9.73 10.75
CA ALA A 207 -16.85 9.90 10.74
C ALA A 207 -16.35 10.85 9.61
N ASP A 208 -17.19 11.08 8.60
CA ASP A 208 -16.98 12.04 7.52
C ASP A 208 -16.74 13.47 8.01
N GLU A 209 -17.34 13.89 9.13
CA GLU A 209 -17.10 15.22 9.70
C GLU A 209 -15.64 15.38 10.18
N ALA A 210 -15.10 14.35 10.84
CA ALA A 210 -13.70 14.33 11.26
C ALA A 210 -12.76 14.21 10.05
N LEU A 211 -13.12 13.43 9.03
CA LEU A 211 -12.34 13.35 7.80
C LEU A 211 -12.29 14.69 7.05
N ALA A 212 -13.41 15.42 6.98
CA ALA A 212 -13.46 16.76 6.41
C ALA A 212 -12.54 17.73 7.16
N GLU A 213 -12.43 17.59 8.49
CA GLU A 213 -11.47 18.36 9.28
C GLU A 213 -10.02 17.99 8.97
N LEU A 214 -9.69 16.71 8.79
CA LEU A 214 -8.35 16.30 8.36
C LEU A 214 -7.97 16.91 7.00
N VAL A 215 -8.93 17.03 6.08
CA VAL A 215 -8.72 17.73 4.80
C VAL A 215 -8.41 19.21 5.04
N ARG A 216 -9.21 19.92 5.85
CA ARG A 216 -8.98 21.33 6.20
C ARG A 216 -7.64 21.58 6.90
N MET A 217 -7.22 20.63 7.73
CA MET A 217 -5.95 20.68 8.44
C MET A 217 -4.73 20.33 7.54
N GLY A 218 -4.96 19.91 6.29
CA GLY A 218 -3.88 19.58 5.34
C GLY A 218 -3.25 18.20 5.52
N TYR A 219 -3.88 17.30 6.29
CA TYR A 219 -3.41 15.93 6.52
C TYR A 219 -3.91 14.92 5.46
N VAL A 220 -4.57 15.40 4.41
CA VAL A 220 -5.05 14.60 3.28
C VAL A 220 -4.49 15.20 1.99
N ASN A 221 -3.64 14.45 1.28
CA ASN A 221 -3.04 14.90 0.02
C ASN A 221 -3.67 14.23 -1.22
N ALA A 222 -4.31 13.07 -1.07
CA ALA A 222 -5.23 12.51 -2.04
C ALA A 222 -6.28 11.64 -1.34
N LEU A 223 -7.48 11.58 -1.91
CA LEU A 223 -8.58 10.77 -1.40
C LEU A 223 -9.02 9.74 -2.45
N PHE A 224 -9.00 8.46 -2.09
CA PHE A 224 -9.50 7.39 -2.94
C PHE A 224 -10.80 6.84 -2.36
N THR A 225 -11.81 6.68 -3.21
CA THR A 225 -13.10 6.20 -2.77
C THR A 225 -13.89 5.58 -3.92
N GLY A 226 -15.10 5.12 -3.64
CA GLY A 226 -16.06 4.66 -4.65
C GLY A 226 -17.30 5.56 -4.70
N ASN A 227 -18.14 5.32 -5.70
CA ASN A 227 -19.38 6.07 -5.93
C ASN A 227 -20.27 6.11 -4.67
N GLY A 228 -20.32 5.00 -3.91
CA GLY A 228 -21.11 4.88 -2.70
C GLY A 228 -20.79 5.97 -1.66
N PHE A 229 -19.55 6.09 -1.20
CA PHE A 229 -19.17 7.11 -0.21
C PHE A 229 -19.37 8.53 -0.75
N ALA A 230 -18.90 8.81 -1.97
CA ALA A 230 -19.03 10.14 -2.56
C ALA A 230 -20.51 10.56 -2.67
N THR A 231 -21.39 9.64 -3.06
CA THR A 231 -22.84 9.91 -3.11
C THR A 231 -23.42 10.14 -1.72
N MET A 232 -23.04 9.34 -0.72
CA MET A 232 -23.54 9.50 0.65
C MET A 232 -23.07 10.79 1.32
N ASP A 233 -21.82 11.19 1.09
CA ASP A 233 -21.31 12.50 1.55
C ASP A 233 -22.16 13.63 0.96
N ILE A 234 -22.43 13.61 -0.35
CA ILE A 234 -23.25 14.63 -1.02
C ILE A 234 -24.71 14.61 -0.53
N GLU A 235 -25.34 13.43 -0.44
CA GLU A 235 -26.70 13.27 0.07
C GLU A 235 -26.85 13.91 1.45
N LYS A 236 -25.87 13.69 2.32
CA LYS A 236 -25.88 14.21 3.70
C LYS A 236 -25.87 15.73 3.76
N GLN A 237 -25.25 16.39 2.79
CA GLN A 237 -25.19 17.85 2.73
C GLN A 237 -26.44 18.47 2.10
N LEU A 238 -27.07 17.77 1.16
CA LEU A 238 -28.28 18.24 0.51
C LEU A 238 -29.54 17.98 1.36
N PHE A 239 -29.59 16.84 2.06
CA PHE A 239 -30.80 16.34 2.70
C PHE A 239 -30.64 16.00 4.18
N GLY A 240 -29.43 16.03 4.72
CA GLY A 240 -29.17 15.63 6.12
C GLY A 240 -29.24 14.12 6.36
N THR A 241 -29.26 13.32 5.29
CA THR A 241 -29.45 11.85 5.35
C THR A 241 -28.34 11.09 4.62
N THR A 242 -28.19 9.79 4.96
CA THR A 242 -27.46 8.82 4.14
C THR A 242 -28.33 7.61 3.90
N LEU A 243 -28.65 7.27 2.64
CA LEU A 243 -29.69 6.29 2.28
C LEU A 243 -31.02 6.56 2.98
N GLY A 244 -31.36 7.83 3.21
CA GLY A 244 -32.57 8.22 3.92
C GLY A 244 -32.54 8.06 5.44
N MET A 245 -31.42 7.61 6.02
CA MET A 245 -31.21 7.62 7.47
C MET A 245 -30.81 9.02 7.92
N ASP A 246 -31.59 9.62 8.82
CA ASP A 246 -31.31 10.94 9.40
C ASP A 246 -30.01 10.93 10.21
N ARG A 247 -29.13 11.90 9.93
CA ARG A 247 -27.80 11.95 10.54
C ARG A 247 -27.83 12.23 12.05
N LYS A 248 -28.88 12.88 12.57
CA LYS A 248 -28.96 13.27 13.99
C LYS A 248 -29.63 12.18 14.82
N THR A 249 -30.67 11.55 14.28
CA THR A 249 -31.48 10.59 15.04
C THR A 249 -31.24 9.13 14.66
N GLY A 250 -30.53 8.85 13.56
CA GLY A 250 -30.32 7.48 13.04
C GLY A 250 -31.60 6.81 12.54
N ARG A 251 -32.69 7.56 12.37
CA ARG A 251 -34.00 7.01 11.96
C ARG A 251 -34.12 7.08 10.44
N ILE A 252 -34.70 6.05 9.84
CA ILE A 252 -34.98 6.03 8.40
C ILE A 252 -36.21 6.90 8.13
N LEU A 253 -36.04 7.96 7.36
CA LEU A 253 -37.11 8.87 6.97
C LEU A 253 -38.03 8.24 5.92
N LYS A 254 -39.33 8.56 5.99
CA LYS A 254 -40.31 8.08 5.01
C LYS A 254 -39.92 8.55 3.61
N ARG A 255 -39.81 7.60 2.66
CA ARG A 255 -39.34 7.83 1.27
C ARG A 255 -37.88 8.30 1.14
N GLY A 256 -37.07 8.17 2.19
CA GLY A 256 -35.64 8.52 2.17
C GLY A 256 -34.80 7.69 1.20
N TYR A 257 -35.30 6.55 0.72
CA TYR A 257 -34.64 5.74 -0.32
C TYR A 257 -34.39 6.50 -1.63
N LYS A 258 -35.08 7.63 -1.87
CA LYS A 258 -34.84 8.46 -3.07
C LYS A 258 -33.73 9.50 -2.91
N SER A 259 -33.32 9.83 -1.68
CA SER A 259 -32.43 10.96 -1.41
C SER A 259 -31.10 10.84 -2.17
N HIS A 260 -30.47 9.66 -2.15
CA HIS A 260 -29.22 9.41 -2.89
C HIS A 260 -29.38 9.54 -4.41
N LEU A 261 -30.49 9.07 -4.98
CA LEU A 261 -30.78 9.22 -6.42
C LEU A 261 -30.95 10.68 -6.81
N VAL A 262 -31.60 11.48 -5.95
CA VAL A 262 -31.71 12.93 -6.16
C VAL A 262 -30.34 13.58 -6.06
N ALA A 263 -29.50 13.20 -5.08
CA ALA A 263 -28.14 13.71 -4.95
C ALA A 263 -27.29 13.45 -6.21
N ILE A 264 -27.35 12.24 -6.77
CA ILE A 264 -26.70 11.89 -8.04
C ILE A 264 -27.20 12.80 -9.16
N ASN A 265 -28.51 12.95 -9.28
CA ASN A 265 -29.14 13.77 -10.32
C ASN A 265 -28.74 15.26 -10.20
N GLU A 266 -28.62 15.80 -8.98
CA GLU A 266 -28.13 17.17 -8.77
C GLU A 266 -26.66 17.34 -9.21
N MET A 267 -25.81 16.32 -9.03
CA MET A 267 -24.44 16.36 -9.55
C MET A 267 -24.40 16.33 -11.08
N TRP A 268 -25.28 15.56 -11.72
CA TRP A 268 -25.45 15.60 -13.18
C TRP A 268 -25.92 16.97 -13.69
N LYS A 269 -26.92 17.58 -13.04
CA LYS A 269 -27.37 18.96 -13.37
C LYS A 269 -26.26 19.99 -13.19
N ALA A 270 -25.44 19.85 -12.14
CA ALA A 270 -24.31 20.74 -11.91
C ALA A 270 -23.17 20.52 -12.92
N GLY A 271 -23.02 19.29 -13.43
CA GLY A 271 -21.96 18.86 -14.33
C GLY A 271 -20.72 18.32 -13.60
N GLY A 272 -20.91 17.70 -12.43
CA GLY A 272 -19.88 17.11 -11.58
C GLY A 272 -19.70 17.79 -10.23
N ILE A 273 -19.00 17.12 -9.30
CA ILE A 273 -18.78 17.56 -7.92
C ILE A 273 -18.12 18.93 -7.88
N LYS A 274 -17.03 19.12 -8.63
CA LYS A 274 -16.30 20.40 -8.67
C LYS A 274 -17.21 21.57 -9.08
N LYS A 275 -18.01 21.39 -10.15
CA LYS A 275 -18.94 22.42 -10.62
C LYS A 275 -20.08 22.66 -9.63
N ALA A 276 -20.53 21.61 -8.92
CA ALA A 276 -21.54 21.76 -7.87
C ALA A 276 -21.05 22.64 -6.72
N VAL A 277 -19.78 22.51 -6.34
CA VAL A 277 -19.14 23.39 -5.33
C VAL A 277 -19.00 24.82 -5.85
N GLU A 278 -18.53 25.01 -7.08
CA GLU A 278 -18.37 26.32 -7.70
C GLU A 278 -19.71 27.07 -7.84
N LYS A 279 -20.79 26.36 -8.18
CA LYS A 279 -22.17 26.89 -8.27
C LYS A 279 -22.85 27.07 -6.91
N GLY A 280 -22.22 26.64 -5.81
CA GLY A 280 -22.80 26.70 -4.47
C GLY A 280 -23.96 25.73 -4.22
N VAL A 281 -24.12 24.69 -5.05
CA VAL A 281 -25.07 23.60 -4.84
C VAL A 281 -24.60 22.71 -3.69
N LEU A 282 -23.32 22.33 -3.71
CA LEU A 282 -22.67 21.59 -2.62
C LEU A 282 -21.89 22.58 -1.74
N LYS A 283 -22.21 22.64 -0.44
CA LYS A 283 -21.69 23.67 0.49
C LYS A 283 -20.89 23.12 1.68
N GLY A 284 -20.73 21.81 1.77
CA GLY A 284 -20.05 21.14 2.88
C GLY A 284 -19.76 19.69 2.54
N GLY A 285 -19.24 18.93 3.50
CA GLY A 285 -18.86 17.52 3.32
C GLY A 285 -17.42 17.34 2.86
N VAL A 286 -16.98 16.08 2.84
CA VAL A 286 -15.59 15.71 2.49
C VAL A 286 -15.28 16.07 1.04
N MET A 287 -16.20 15.79 0.11
CA MET A 287 -15.98 16.08 -1.31
C MET A 287 -15.90 17.59 -1.58
N TYR A 288 -16.66 18.40 -0.84
CA TYR A 288 -16.55 19.86 -0.87
C TYR A 288 -15.19 20.34 -0.38
N GLU A 289 -14.72 19.83 0.77
CA GLU A 289 -13.42 20.21 1.33
C GLU A 289 -12.28 19.80 0.40
N CYS A 290 -12.37 18.65 -0.26
CA CYS A 290 -11.39 18.26 -1.27
C CYS A 290 -11.32 19.27 -2.42
N VAL A 291 -12.46 19.74 -2.93
CA VAL A 291 -12.48 20.76 -3.99
C VAL A 291 -11.92 22.10 -3.50
N LYS A 292 -12.33 22.56 -2.30
CA LYS A 292 -11.87 23.84 -1.74
C LYS A 292 -10.38 23.87 -1.44
N ASN A 293 -9.85 22.77 -0.92
CA ASN A 293 -8.43 22.63 -0.55
C ASN A 293 -7.56 22.06 -1.69
N ARG A 294 -8.14 21.87 -2.88
CA ARG A 294 -7.45 21.32 -4.07
C ARG A 294 -6.82 19.95 -3.81
N VAL A 295 -7.46 19.14 -2.99
CA VAL A 295 -7.08 17.74 -2.77
C VAL A 295 -7.65 16.90 -3.91
N PRO A 296 -6.79 16.26 -4.73
CA PRO A 296 -7.26 15.35 -5.77
C PRO A 296 -8.00 14.17 -5.14
N PHE A 297 -9.10 13.77 -5.76
CA PHE A 297 -9.84 12.58 -5.39
C PHE A 297 -10.07 11.67 -6.59
N VAL A 298 -10.10 10.36 -6.34
CA VAL A 298 -10.39 9.34 -7.34
C VAL A 298 -11.62 8.56 -6.88
N VAL A 299 -12.69 8.62 -7.68
CA VAL A 299 -13.92 7.85 -7.45
C VAL A 299 -13.93 6.65 -8.39
N GLY A 300 -13.42 5.51 -7.90
CA GLY A 300 -13.38 4.27 -8.68
C GLY A 300 -14.73 3.55 -8.67
N GLY A 301 -15.25 3.24 -9.85
CA GLY A 301 -16.54 2.60 -10.03
C GLY A 301 -16.58 1.14 -9.56
N SER A 302 -17.79 0.65 -9.31
CA SER A 302 -18.08 -0.74 -8.93
C SER A 302 -19.38 -1.24 -9.54
N LEU A 303 -19.56 -2.57 -9.60
CA LEU A 303 -20.76 -3.19 -10.17
C LEU A 303 -22.08 -2.82 -9.48
N ARG A 304 -22.02 -2.31 -8.24
CA ARG A 304 -23.19 -1.95 -7.44
C ARG A 304 -23.56 -0.46 -7.51
N ASP A 305 -22.89 0.32 -8.35
CA ASP A 305 -23.05 1.76 -8.34
C ASP A 305 -24.40 2.21 -8.90
N ASP A 306 -25.16 2.96 -8.08
CA ASP A 306 -26.35 3.68 -8.55
C ASP A 306 -25.94 4.97 -9.28
N GLY A 307 -26.52 5.23 -10.45
CA GLY A 307 -26.20 6.41 -11.27
C GLY A 307 -25.26 6.06 -12.42
N PRO A 308 -23.91 6.15 -12.25
CA PRO A 308 -23.15 6.73 -11.12
C PRO A 308 -23.07 8.27 -11.15
N LEU A 309 -22.33 8.85 -10.21
CA LEU A 309 -21.91 10.26 -10.27
C LEU A 309 -21.11 10.55 -11.56
N PRO A 310 -21.16 11.79 -12.11
CA PRO A 310 -20.38 12.16 -13.29
C PRO A 310 -18.86 11.98 -13.12
N ASP A 311 -18.37 12.13 -11.90
CA ASP A 311 -16.95 12.05 -11.54
C ASP A 311 -16.45 10.60 -11.35
N THR A 312 -17.36 9.61 -11.38
CA THR A 312 -17.01 8.20 -11.18
C THR A 312 -16.33 7.63 -12.42
N ILE A 313 -15.13 7.08 -12.24
CA ILE A 313 -14.39 6.37 -13.30
C ILE A 313 -14.92 4.94 -13.36
N THR A 314 -15.76 4.65 -14.36
CA THR A 314 -16.43 3.35 -14.54
C THR A 314 -15.50 2.25 -15.07
N ASP A 315 -14.47 2.63 -15.85
CA ASP A 315 -13.41 1.71 -16.25
C ASP A 315 -12.47 1.46 -15.06
N VAL A 316 -12.54 0.26 -14.50
CA VAL A 316 -11.78 -0.14 -13.32
C VAL A 316 -10.26 -0.11 -13.54
N MET A 317 -9.79 -0.34 -14.77
CA MET A 317 -8.36 -0.25 -15.09
C MET A 317 -7.93 1.21 -15.16
N ALA A 318 -8.74 2.08 -15.77
CA ALA A 318 -8.49 3.51 -15.77
C ALA A 318 -8.52 4.11 -14.35
N ALA A 319 -9.43 3.64 -13.50
CA ALA A 319 -9.49 4.05 -12.10
C ALA A 319 -8.21 3.69 -11.34
N GLN A 320 -7.70 2.46 -11.50
CA GLN A 320 -6.41 2.08 -10.91
C GLN A 320 -5.26 2.93 -11.45
N ASP A 321 -5.23 3.22 -12.74
CA ASP A 321 -4.17 4.04 -13.34
C ASP A 321 -4.20 5.50 -12.87
N GLU A 322 -5.39 6.04 -12.59
CA GLU A 322 -5.51 7.34 -11.94
C GLU A 322 -4.99 7.27 -10.49
N MET A 323 -5.34 6.24 -9.71
CA MET A 323 -4.82 6.04 -8.35
C MET A 323 -3.28 5.94 -8.33
N ARG A 324 -2.68 5.23 -9.29
CA ARG A 324 -1.21 5.04 -9.39
C ARG A 324 -0.42 6.34 -9.48
N LYS A 325 -1.02 7.42 -10.00
CA LYS A 325 -0.37 8.75 -10.08
C LYS A 325 -0.01 9.33 -8.70
N TYR A 326 -0.69 8.87 -7.65
CA TYR A 326 -0.52 9.38 -6.29
C TYR A 326 0.19 8.37 -5.37
N VAL A 327 -0.07 7.06 -5.51
CA VAL A 327 0.52 6.03 -4.62
C VAL A 327 2.05 6.05 -4.57
N GLN A 328 2.70 6.38 -5.69
CA GLN A 328 4.17 6.44 -5.75
C GLN A 328 4.76 7.62 -4.97
N LYS A 329 3.95 8.63 -4.64
CA LYS A 329 4.36 9.80 -3.84
C LYS A 329 4.11 9.59 -2.34
N ALA A 330 3.27 8.61 -1.98
CA ALA A 330 2.81 8.40 -0.62
C ALA A 330 3.98 8.12 0.34
N GLY A 331 3.99 8.82 1.48
CA GLY A 331 4.73 8.41 2.67
C GLY A 331 3.86 7.59 3.62
N MET A 332 2.54 7.78 3.54
CA MET A 332 1.55 7.07 4.35
C MET A 332 0.23 6.88 3.61
N CYS A 333 -0.46 5.77 3.90
CA CYS A 333 -1.79 5.46 3.41
C CYS A 333 -2.70 5.04 4.57
N MET A 334 -3.80 5.77 4.74
CA MET A 334 -4.86 5.46 5.69
C MET A 334 -6.02 4.80 4.96
N ILE A 335 -6.50 3.66 5.44
CA ILE A 335 -7.63 2.93 4.86
C ILE A 335 -8.72 2.82 5.91
N TYR A 336 -9.92 3.30 5.61
CA TYR A 336 -11.06 3.29 6.53
C TYR A 336 -12.27 2.57 5.94
N ALA A 337 -12.70 1.49 6.61
CA ALA A 337 -13.93 0.76 6.32
C ALA A 337 -14.16 0.45 4.82
N SER A 338 -13.08 0.10 4.11
CA SER A 338 -13.10 -0.10 2.66
C SER A 338 -12.27 -1.30 2.25
N MET A 339 -12.92 -2.46 2.15
CA MET A 339 -12.25 -3.70 1.74
C MET A 339 -11.76 -3.62 0.29
N LEU A 340 -12.65 -3.34 -0.68
CA LEU A 340 -12.32 -3.39 -2.11
C LEU A 340 -11.23 -2.36 -2.48
N HIS A 341 -11.48 -1.08 -2.25
CA HIS A 341 -10.53 -0.01 -2.60
C HIS A 341 -9.30 -0.03 -1.71
N GLY A 342 -9.44 -0.44 -0.44
CA GLY A 342 -8.30 -0.63 0.45
C GLY A 342 -7.34 -1.68 -0.10
N ILE A 343 -7.85 -2.84 -0.47
CA ILE A 343 -7.05 -3.94 -1.01
C ILE A 343 -6.44 -3.56 -2.36
N ALA A 344 -7.22 -2.93 -3.24
CA ALA A 344 -6.71 -2.43 -4.52
C ALA A 344 -5.55 -1.44 -4.32
N THR A 345 -5.68 -0.54 -3.34
CA THR A 345 -4.62 0.43 -3.00
C THR A 345 -3.39 -0.28 -2.45
N GLY A 346 -3.56 -1.23 -1.52
CA GLY A 346 -2.48 -2.04 -0.95
C GLY A 346 -1.63 -2.73 -2.02
N ASN A 347 -2.25 -3.32 -3.03
CA ASN A 347 -1.55 -3.96 -4.14
C ASN A 347 -0.67 -2.98 -4.96
N MET A 348 -1.04 -1.70 -5.02
CA MET A 348 -0.30 -0.66 -5.75
C MET A 348 0.77 0.04 -4.90
N LEU A 349 0.73 -0.15 -3.57
CA LEU A 349 1.61 0.55 -2.65
C LEU A 349 2.99 -0.10 -2.60
N PRO A 350 4.07 0.70 -2.74
CA PRO A 350 5.41 0.23 -2.44
C PRO A 350 5.58 -0.05 -0.93
N SER A 351 6.44 -1.00 -0.56
CA SER A 351 6.62 -1.41 0.83
C SER A 351 7.18 -0.33 1.77
N ARG A 352 7.69 0.78 1.23
CA ARG A 352 8.16 1.93 2.02
C ARG A 352 7.02 2.75 2.62
N VAL A 353 5.79 2.59 2.11
CA VAL A 353 4.65 3.40 2.50
C VAL A 353 4.06 2.84 3.79
N LYS A 354 4.01 3.69 4.82
CA LYS A 354 3.35 3.32 6.09
C LYS A 354 1.87 3.15 5.84
N THR A 355 1.33 1.96 6.06
CA THR A 355 -0.07 1.66 5.78
C THR A 355 -0.81 1.42 7.08
N VAL A 356 -2.00 2.02 7.23
CA VAL A 356 -2.85 1.82 8.40
C VAL A 356 -4.24 1.44 7.92
N CYS A 357 -4.73 0.30 8.38
CA CYS A 357 -6.08 -0.16 8.09
C CYS A 357 -6.94 -0.08 9.35
N ILE A 358 -8.07 0.60 9.25
CA ILE A 358 -9.05 0.72 10.32
C ILE A 358 -10.40 0.19 9.81
N ASP A 359 -10.82 -0.94 10.36
CA ASP A 359 -12.09 -1.56 10.03
C ASP A 359 -12.67 -2.24 11.27
N ILE A 360 -14.00 -2.25 11.41
CA ILE A 360 -14.66 -2.96 12.50
C ILE A 360 -14.60 -4.47 12.29
N ASN A 361 -14.47 -4.92 11.03
CA ASN A 361 -14.36 -6.32 10.68
C ASN A 361 -12.89 -6.76 10.67
N PRO A 362 -12.45 -7.62 11.61
CA PRO A 362 -11.07 -8.08 11.66
C PRO A 362 -10.64 -8.79 10.37
N TYR A 363 -11.57 -9.45 9.66
CA TYR A 363 -11.26 -10.12 8.40
C TYR A 363 -10.76 -9.15 7.32
N VAL A 364 -11.33 -7.94 7.25
CA VAL A 364 -10.86 -6.93 6.28
C VAL A 364 -9.43 -6.52 6.59
N VAL A 365 -9.12 -6.32 7.88
CA VAL A 365 -7.78 -5.98 8.36
C VAL A 365 -6.78 -7.10 8.04
N THR A 366 -7.15 -8.37 8.29
CA THR A 366 -6.32 -9.54 7.99
C THR A 366 -6.04 -9.65 6.49
N ARG A 367 -7.06 -9.49 5.65
CA ARG A 367 -6.90 -9.58 4.18
C ARG A 367 -6.01 -8.49 3.60
N LEU A 368 -5.92 -7.34 4.26
CA LEU A 368 -5.01 -6.27 3.87
C LEU A 368 -3.55 -6.57 4.25
N GLN A 369 -3.32 -7.14 5.43
CA GLN A 369 -1.97 -7.57 5.83
C GLN A 369 -1.46 -8.77 5.02
N ASP A 370 -2.32 -9.75 4.71
CA ASP A 370 -1.96 -10.98 3.99
C ASP A 370 -1.45 -10.74 2.55
N ARG A 371 -1.68 -9.55 1.99
CA ARG A 371 -1.26 -9.20 0.62
C ARG A 371 0.12 -8.55 0.58
N GLY A 372 1.06 -9.13 1.32
CA GLY A 372 2.45 -8.68 1.37
C GLY A 372 2.67 -7.39 2.16
N THR A 373 1.62 -6.68 2.58
CA THR A 373 1.74 -5.45 3.40
C THR A 373 1.90 -5.81 4.88
N THR A 374 2.91 -6.64 5.20
CA THR A 374 3.22 -7.08 6.57
C THR A 374 3.62 -5.93 7.49
N GLN A 375 3.91 -4.75 6.93
CA GLN A 375 4.18 -3.52 7.68
C GLN A 375 2.92 -2.66 7.92
N ALA A 376 1.73 -3.13 7.52
CA ALA A 376 0.50 -2.39 7.77
C ALA A 376 0.08 -2.50 9.24
N LEU A 377 -0.16 -1.37 9.89
CA LEU A 377 -0.80 -1.33 11.19
C LEU A 377 -2.31 -1.62 11.02
N GLY A 378 -2.77 -2.75 11.55
CA GLY A 378 -4.18 -3.11 11.57
C GLY A 378 -4.86 -2.70 12.88
N ILE A 379 -5.93 -1.90 12.81
CA ILE A 379 -6.73 -1.49 13.96
C ILE A 379 -8.16 -1.99 13.76
N VAL A 380 -8.58 -2.94 14.61
CA VAL A 380 -9.95 -3.49 14.59
C VAL A 380 -10.85 -2.61 15.46
N SER A 381 -11.49 -1.61 14.87
CA SER A 381 -12.40 -0.70 15.58
C SER A 381 -13.25 0.10 14.59
N ASP A 382 -14.28 0.79 15.10
CA ASP A 382 -15.07 1.71 14.30
C ASP A 382 -14.26 3.00 13.99
N PRO A 383 -14.04 3.35 12.71
CA PRO A 383 -13.41 4.61 12.35
C PRO A 383 -14.08 5.85 12.95
N ALA A 384 -15.38 5.82 13.24
CA ALA A 384 -16.10 6.92 13.91
C ALA A 384 -15.65 7.18 15.34
N VAL A 385 -15.09 6.17 16.02
CA VAL A 385 -14.50 6.34 17.36
C VAL A 385 -13.08 6.90 17.26
N ILE A 386 -12.35 6.50 16.21
CA ILE A 386 -10.94 6.83 16.05
C ILE A 386 -10.72 8.20 15.43
N LEU A 387 -11.39 8.53 14.32
CA LEU A 387 -11.12 9.73 13.54
C LEU A 387 -11.32 11.03 14.33
N PRO A 388 -12.39 11.22 15.13
CA PRO A 388 -12.53 12.42 15.95
C PRO A 388 -11.40 12.58 16.98
N ARG A 389 -11.02 11.47 17.64
CA ARG A 389 -9.91 11.47 18.62
C ARG A 389 -8.57 11.74 17.96
N LEU A 390 -8.36 11.23 16.75
CA LEU A 390 -7.17 11.51 15.94
C LEU A 390 -7.10 13.00 15.59
N VAL A 391 -8.21 13.60 15.16
CA VAL A 391 -8.31 15.05 14.91
C VAL A 391 -7.97 15.85 16.17
N ASP A 392 -8.54 15.49 17.32
CA ASP A 392 -8.26 16.14 18.60
C ASP A 392 -6.78 16.05 18.98
N GLU A 393 -6.15 14.89 18.77
CA GLU A 393 -4.72 14.69 19.04
C GLU A 393 -3.84 15.48 18.07
N LEU A 394 -4.23 15.57 16.80
CA LEU A 394 -3.53 16.35 15.79
C LEU A 394 -3.60 17.87 16.06
N ARG A 395 -4.67 18.35 16.70
CA ARG A 395 -4.83 19.76 17.11
C ARG A 395 -4.00 20.14 18.32
N LYS A 396 -3.64 19.18 19.18
CA LYS A 396 -2.72 19.44 20.30
C LYS A 396 -1.37 19.87 19.73
N LYS A 397 -0.74 20.86 20.35
CA LYS A 397 0.56 21.37 19.92
C LYS A 397 1.65 20.33 20.14
#